data_AF-A0A833RZZ2-F1
#
_entry.id   AF-A0A833RZZ2-F1
#
_cell.length_a   1.000
_cell.length_b   1.000
_cell.length_c   1.000
_cell.angle_alpha   90.00
_cell.angle_beta   90.00
_cell.angle_gamma   90.00
#
_symmetry.space_group_name_H-M   'P 1'
#
loop_
_entity.id
_entity.type
_entity.pdbx_description
1 polymer ?
#
loop_
_entity_poly.entity_id
_entity_poly.type
_entity_poly.pdbx_seq_one_letter_code
_entity_poly.pdbx_strand_id
1 'polypeptide(L)'
;AFSVLQEMLQQSFNLFHTERSSAAWDTILLEQLLTGLLQQLDDLGACLGQVMGEEDSALGRTGPTLAVKRYFQGIHVYLQEKEYSDSTWEIVRVEITSQFLCVNKFLRKLRK
;
A
#
# COMPACT_ATOMS: atom_id res chain seq x y z
N ALA A 1 6.69 -5.67 12.16
CA ALA A 1 5.28 -5.36 11.83
C ALA A 1 5.14 -3.98 11.19
N PHE A 2 5.74 -2.95 11.80
CA PHE A 2 5.70 -1.57 11.31
C PHE A 2 6.24 -1.40 9.87
N SER A 3 7.45 -1.91 9.59
CA SER A 3 8.06 -1.83 8.25
C SER A 3 7.25 -2.58 7.17
N VAL A 4 6.54 -3.65 7.55
CA VAL A 4 5.64 -4.37 6.64
C VAL A 4 4.40 -3.53 6.33
N LEU A 5 3.80 -2.90 7.34
CA LEU A 5 2.67 -1.99 7.13
C LEU A 5 3.07 -0.79 6.26
N GLN A 6 4.21 -0.16 6.56
CA GLN A 6 4.74 0.95 5.77
C GLN A 6 4.95 0.54 4.31
N GLU A 7 5.53 -0.65 4.07
CA GLU A 7 5.72 -1.17 2.73
C GLU A 7 4.38 -1.44 2.00
N MET A 8 3.38 -2.01 2.69
CA MET A 8 2.04 -2.23 2.11
C MET A 8 1.38 -0.91 1.69
N LEU A 9 1.46 0.12 2.54
CA LEU A 9 0.93 1.46 2.25
C LEU A 9 1.64 2.11 1.06
N GLN A 10 2.98 2.01 1.03
CA GLN A 10 3.78 2.57 -0.06
C GLN A 10 3.48 1.91 -1.40
N GLN A 11 3.38 0.58 -1.44
CA GLN A 11 3.05 -0.13 -2.67
C GLN A 11 1.61 0.17 -3.14
N SER A 12 0.66 0.31 -2.20
CA SER A 12 -0.71 0.73 -2.53
C SER A 12 -0.74 2.13 -3.13
N PHE A 13 -0.02 3.08 -2.53
CA PHE A 13 0.09 4.44 -3.08
C PHE A 13 0.66 4.41 -4.50
N ASN A 14 1.77 3.69 -4.72
CA ASN A 14 2.40 3.60 -6.03
C ASN A 14 1.50 2.96 -7.09
N LEU A 15 0.66 1.99 -6.71
CA LEU A 15 -0.29 1.35 -7.61
C LEU A 15 -1.36 2.33 -8.11
N PHE A 16 -1.91 3.13 -7.19
CA PHE A 16 -3.00 4.07 -7.48
C PHE A 16 -2.53 5.41 -8.02
N HIS A 17 -1.30 5.82 -7.73
CA HIS A 17 -0.65 7.03 -8.25
C HIS A 17 -0.07 6.78 -9.65
N THR A 18 -0.92 6.32 -10.58
CA THR A 18 -0.56 6.11 -11.98
C THR A 18 -1.60 6.73 -12.89
N GLU A 19 -1.19 7.20 -14.07
CA GLU A 19 -2.12 7.74 -15.08
C GLU A 19 -3.20 6.73 -15.46
N ARG A 20 -2.84 5.43 -15.49
CA ARG A 20 -3.77 4.33 -15.79
C ARG A 20 -4.85 4.16 -14.73
N SER A 21 -4.48 4.32 -13.45
CA SER A 21 -5.42 4.35 -12.33
C SER A 21 -6.32 5.59 -12.43
N SER A 22 -5.75 6.77 -12.69
CA SER A 22 -6.54 8.00 -12.87
C SER A 22 -7.54 7.94 -14.02
N ALA A 23 -7.25 7.18 -15.07
CA ALA A 23 -8.16 6.98 -16.20
C ALA A 23 -9.28 5.96 -15.89
N ALA A 24 -9.06 5.06 -14.94
CA ALA A 24 -10.00 3.99 -14.59
C ALA A 24 -10.94 4.37 -13.43
N TRP A 25 -10.59 5.39 -12.63
CA TRP A 25 -11.29 5.72 -11.39
C TRP A 25 -11.89 7.13 -11.39
N ASP A 26 -12.91 7.30 -10.53
CA ASP A 26 -13.37 8.64 -10.16
C ASP A 26 -12.23 9.41 -9.50
N THR A 27 -11.86 10.55 -10.09
CA THR A 27 -10.67 11.29 -9.71
C THR A 27 -10.77 11.86 -8.30
N ILE A 28 -11.98 12.24 -7.85
CA ILE A 28 -12.18 12.79 -6.50
C ILE A 28 -11.97 11.70 -5.45
N LEU A 29 -12.55 10.52 -5.67
CA LEU A 29 -12.37 9.38 -4.76
C LEU A 29 -10.92 8.88 -4.76
N LEU A 30 -10.27 8.89 -5.92
CA LEU A 30 -8.86 8.52 -6.04
C LEU A 30 -7.94 9.50 -5.29
N GLU A 31 -8.16 10.81 -5.44
CA GLU A 31 -7.42 11.85 -4.71
C GLU A 31 -7.60 11.71 -3.19
N GLN A 32 -8.82 11.46 -2.73
CA GLN A 32 -9.09 11.21 -1.31
C GLN A 32 -8.35 9.98 -0.78
N LEU A 33 -8.33 8.89 -1.57
CA LEU A 33 -7.59 7.69 -1.23
C LEU A 33 -6.08 7.98 -1.14
N LEU A 34 -5.50 8.61 -2.16
CA LEU A 34 -4.07 8.93 -2.22
C LEU A 34 -3.65 9.86 -1.07
N THR A 35 -4.47 10.87 -0.77
CA THR A 35 -4.26 11.79 0.36
C THR A 35 -4.30 11.05 1.69
N GLY A 36 -5.28 10.16 1.88
CA GLY A 36 -5.37 9.33 3.08
C GLY A 36 -4.16 8.40 3.25
N LEU A 37 -3.70 7.77 2.17
CA LEU A 37 -2.52 6.91 2.18
C LEU A 37 -1.24 7.69 2.52
N LEU A 38 -1.09 8.89 1.94
CA LEU A 38 0.05 9.76 2.22
C LEU A 38 0.07 10.19 3.70
N GLN A 39 -1.07 10.64 4.23
CA GLN A 39 -1.18 10.99 5.64
C GLN A 39 -0.82 9.82 6.55
N GLN A 40 -1.27 8.60 6.24
CA GLN A 40 -0.90 7.41 7.02
C GLN A 40 0.59 7.11 6.94
N LEU A 41 1.22 7.28 5.77
CA LEU A 41 2.68 7.13 5.63
C LEU A 41 3.44 8.17 6.45
N ASP A 42 2.98 9.43 6.47
CA ASP A 42 3.59 10.51 7.25
C ASP A 42 3.44 10.28 8.76
N ASP A 43 2.25 9.87 9.21
CA ASP A 43 1.99 9.49 10.61
C ASP A 43 2.91 8.33 11.03
N LEU A 44 3.07 7.33 10.16
CA LEU A 44 4.00 6.23 10.39
C LEU A 44 5.46 6.73 10.44
N GLY A 45 5.84 7.64 9.54
CA GLY A 45 7.17 8.26 9.53
C GLY A 45 7.46 9.03 10.83
N ALA A 46 6.49 9.79 11.33
CA ALA A 46 6.60 10.53 12.58
C ALA A 46 6.72 9.60 13.80
N CYS A 47 5.94 8.50 13.85
CA CYS A 47 6.10 7.48 14.90
C CYS A 47 7.48 6.80 14.85
N LEU A 48 8.01 6.51 13.65
CA LEU A 48 9.36 5.97 13.47
C LEU A 48 10.43 6.96 13.96
N GLY A 49 10.29 8.24 13.63
CA GLY A 49 11.20 9.30 14.06
C GLY A 49 11.24 9.51 15.58
N GLN A 50 10.18 9.13 16.31
CA GLN A 50 10.17 9.15 17.78
C GLN A 50 10.75 7.87 18.40
N VAL A 51 10.74 6.75 17.67
CA VAL A 51 11.22 5.45 18.15
C VAL A 51 12.71 5.22 17.82
N MET A 52 13.26 5.97 16.85
CA MET A 52 14.57 5.68 16.27
C MET A 52 15.44 6.94 16.16
N GLY A 53 16.15 7.25 17.25
CA GLY A 53 17.45 7.89 17.11
C GLY A 53 18.41 6.85 16.55
N GLU A 54 18.92 7.10 15.33
CA GLU A 54 20.04 6.38 14.70
C GLU A 54 20.00 4.84 14.78
N GLU A 55 19.20 4.12 13.97
CA GLU A 55 19.53 2.75 13.54
C GLU A 55 18.48 2.17 12.57
N ASP A 56 18.39 2.63 11.31
CA ASP A 56 18.04 1.69 10.22
C ASP A 56 18.25 2.21 8.79
N SER A 57 19.24 3.06 8.58
CA SER A 57 19.70 3.34 7.21
C SER A 57 20.57 2.17 6.74
N ALA A 58 19.90 1.13 6.22
CA ALA A 58 20.39 0.03 5.36
C ALA A 58 19.95 -1.41 5.76
N LEU A 59 19.40 -1.66 6.96
CA LEU A 59 19.06 -3.04 7.41
C LEU A 59 17.57 -3.42 7.29
N GLY A 60 16.66 -2.45 7.15
CA GLY A 60 15.20 -2.65 7.26
C GLY A 60 14.47 -3.42 6.15
N ARG A 61 15.16 -4.02 5.16
CA ARG A 61 14.51 -4.80 4.08
C ARG A 61 14.44 -6.30 4.44
N THR A 62 13.70 -6.61 5.49
CA THR A 62 13.48 -7.96 6.01
C THR A 62 12.67 -8.85 5.03
N GLY A 63 12.77 -10.17 5.13
CA GLY A 63 12.01 -11.12 4.29
C GLY A 63 10.50 -10.81 4.10
N PRO A 64 9.77 -10.42 5.16
CA PRO A 64 8.38 -10.00 5.04
C PRO A 64 8.11 -8.77 4.15
N THR A 65 8.97 -7.74 4.16
CA THR A 65 8.78 -6.56 3.29
C THR A 65 9.07 -6.89 1.82
N LEU A 66 10.00 -7.81 1.57
CA LEU A 66 10.24 -8.35 0.23
C LEU A 66 9.04 -9.15 -0.30
N ALA A 67 8.35 -9.90 0.56
CA ALA A 67 7.15 -10.64 0.17
C ALA A 67 6.03 -9.68 -0.29
N VAL A 68 5.86 -8.56 0.41
CA VAL A 68 4.93 -7.49 0.02
C VAL A 68 5.28 -6.93 -1.36
N LYS A 69 6.55 -6.61 -1.62
CA LYS A 69 7.00 -6.13 -2.93
C LYS A 69 6.67 -7.09 -4.05
N ARG A 70 6.97 -8.39 -3.86
CA ARG A 70 6.69 -9.42 -4.86
C ARG A 70 5.20 -9.57 -5.14
N TYR A 71 4.37 -9.46 -4.11
CA TYR A 71 2.92 -9.50 -4.26
C TYR A 71 2.41 -8.35 -5.14
N PHE A 72 2.82 -7.11 -4.86
CA PHE A 72 2.42 -5.96 -5.68
C PHE A 72 3.02 -5.99 -7.09
N GLN A 73 4.24 -6.50 -7.25
CA GLN A 73 4.80 -6.78 -8.59
C GLN A 73 3.90 -7.74 -9.38
N GLY A 74 3.37 -8.79 -8.74
CA GLY A 74 2.39 -9.69 -9.36
C GLY A 74 1.11 -8.97 -9.81
N ILE A 75 0.60 -8.03 -9.01
CA ILE A 75 -0.57 -7.20 -9.40
C ILE A 75 -0.25 -6.35 -10.63
N HIS A 76 0.93 -5.72 -10.68
CA HIS A 76 1.34 -4.93 -11.84
C HIS A 76 1.46 -5.78 -13.11
N VAL A 77 2.04 -6.98 -13.01
CA VAL A 77 2.13 -7.92 -14.14
C VAL A 77 0.72 -8.35 -14.58
N TYR A 78 -0.16 -8.70 -13.64
CA TYR A 78 -1.55 -9.06 -13.94
C TYR A 78 -2.30 -7.93 -14.66
N LEU A 79 -2.16 -6.69 -14.20
CA LEU A 79 -2.76 -5.52 -14.86
C LEU A 79 -2.23 -5.33 -16.29
N GLN A 80 -0.93 -5.54 -16.51
CA GLN A 80 -0.30 -5.46 -17.83
C GLN A 80 -0.82 -6.55 -18.78
N GLU A 81 -0.87 -7.81 -18.32
CA GLU A 81 -1.35 -8.95 -19.11
C GLU A 81 -2.82 -8.84 -19.51
N LYS A 82 -3.62 -8.12 -18.70
CA LYS A 82 -5.05 -7.88 -18.94
C LYS A 82 -5.34 -6.51 -19.55
N GLU A 83 -4.31 -5.84 -20.05
CA GLU A 83 -4.42 -4.56 -20.77
C GLU A 83 -5.16 -3.46 -19.98
N TYR A 84 -5.11 -3.53 -18.64
CA TYR A 84 -5.76 -2.56 -17.76
C TYR A 84 -7.28 -2.39 -18.01
N SER A 85 -7.97 -3.47 -18.40
CA SER A 85 -9.42 -3.42 -18.60
C SER A 85 -10.17 -3.02 -17.32
N ASP A 86 -11.36 -2.42 -17.46
CA ASP A 86 -12.20 -2.02 -16.32
C ASP A 86 -12.50 -3.20 -15.37
N SER A 87 -12.77 -4.38 -15.95
CA SER A 87 -12.98 -5.62 -15.19
C SER A 87 -11.76 -6.06 -14.39
N THR A 88 -10.56 -5.78 -14.89
CA THR A 88 -9.30 -6.09 -14.20
C THR A 88 -9.07 -5.13 -13.05
N TRP A 89 -9.37 -3.84 -13.24
CA TRP A 89 -9.30 -2.83 -12.20
C TRP A 89 -10.29 -3.09 -11.05
N GLU A 90 -11.49 -3.58 -11.34
CA GLU A 90 -12.44 -4.02 -10.30
C GLU A 90 -11.86 -5.13 -9.43
N ILE A 91 -11.20 -6.14 -10.03
CA ILE A 91 -10.55 -7.22 -9.28
C ILE A 91 -9.46 -6.67 -8.37
N VAL A 92 -8.62 -5.75 -8.87
CA VAL A 92 -7.58 -5.10 -8.08
C VAL A 92 -8.20 -4.29 -6.93
N ARG A 93 -9.32 -3.59 -7.15
CA ARG A 93 -10.00 -2.83 -6.10
C ARG A 93 -10.47 -3.73 -4.97
N VAL A 94 -11.10 -4.86 -5.30
CA VAL A 94 -11.59 -5.84 -4.31
C VAL A 94 -10.43 -6.42 -3.50
N GLU A 95 -9.35 -6.80 -4.18
CA GLU A 95 -8.17 -7.38 -3.55
C GLU A 95 -7.50 -6.40 -2.57
N ILE A 96 -7.28 -5.15 -3.01
CA ILE A 96 -6.68 -4.12 -2.16
C ILE A 96 -7.61 -3.75 -0.98
N THR A 97 -8.92 -3.69 -1.20
CA THR A 97 -9.90 -3.45 -0.12
C THR A 97 -9.81 -4.55 0.94
N SER A 98 -9.77 -5.82 0.52
CA SER A 98 -9.61 -6.97 1.43
C SER A 98 -8.32 -6.87 2.25
N GLN A 99 -7.23 -6.47 1.62
CA GLN A 99 -5.94 -6.27 2.25
C GLN A 99 -5.98 -5.17 3.32
N PHE A 100 -6.59 -4.02 3.04
CA PHE A 100 -6.77 -2.95 4.04
C PHE A 100 -7.66 -3.37 5.21
N LEU A 101 -8.69 -4.19 4.97
CA LEU A 101 -9.52 -4.75 6.02
C LEU A 101 -8.72 -5.70 6.92
N CYS A 102 -7.88 -6.55 6.35
CA CYS A 102 -7.03 -7.47 7.09
C CYS A 102 -6.02 -6.71 7.98
N VAL A 103 -5.37 -5.68 7.43
CA VAL A 103 -4.46 -4.80 8.16
C VAL A 103 -5.17 -4.11 9.32
N ASN A 104 -6.35 -3.52 9.08
CA ASN A 104 -7.14 -2.88 10.13
C ASN A 104 -7.52 -3.85 11.25
N LYS A 105 -7.93 -5.08 10.90
CA LYS A 105 -8.25 -6.13 11.88
C LYS A 105 -7.01 -6.50 12.71
N PHE A 106 -5.85 -6.58 12.09
CA PHE A 106 -4.58 -6.84 12.78
C PHE A 106 -4.21 -5.70 13.73
N LEU A 107 -4.25 -4.44 13.28
CA LEU A 107 -3.96 -3.27 14.11
C LEU A 107 -4.90 -3.16 15.32
N ARG A 108 -6.20 -3.42 15.13
CA ARG A 108 -7.18 -3.44 16.24
C ARG A 108 -6.89 -4.51 17.28
N LYS A 109 -6.30 -5.66 16.89
CA LYS A 109 -5.87 -6.69 17.83
C LYS A 109 -4.64 -6.28 18.62
N LEU A 110 -3.71 -5.55 18.02
CA LEU A 110 -2.52 -5.05 18.71
C LEU A 110 -2.82 -3.93 19.70
N ARG A 111 -3.96 -3.24 19.56
CA ARG A 111 -4.43 -2.19 20.48
C ARG A 111 -5.15 -2.74 21.73
N LYS A 112 -5.30 -4.06 21.85
CA LYS A 112 -5.90 -4.75 23.00
C LYS A 112 -4.83 -5.51 23.75
#